data_AF-A0A2H0WDJ3-F1
#
_entry.id   AF-A0A2H0WDJ3-F1
#
_cell.length_a   1.000
_cell.length_b   1.000
_cell.length_c   1.000
_cell.angle_alpha   90.00
_cell.angle_beta   90.00
_cell.angle_gamma   90.00
#
_symmetry.space_group_name_H-M   'P 1'
#
loop_
_entity.id
_entity.type
_entity.pdbx_description
1 polymer ?
#
loop_
_entity_poly.entity_id
_entity_poly.type
_entity_poly.pdbx_seq_one_letter_code
_entity_poly.pdbx_strand_id
1 'polypeptide(L)' 'MKKVDIASLELLIEELTKEKPNQSQIKKLMAANGMDYVSDPIQQMSLVLALMSKMTSHLIEKKEKKAELL' A
#
# COMPACT_ATOMS: atom_id res chain seq x y z
N MET A 1 0.91 8.84 -11.63
CA MET A 1 1.08 8.11 -10.35
C MET A 1 1.74 6.78 -10.66
N LYS A 2 2.82 6.40 -9.97
CA LYS A 2 3.42 5.06 -10.12
C LYS A 2 2.35 4.02 -9.76
N LYS A 3 2.25 2.96 -10.55
CA LYS A 3 1.33 1.85 -10.30
C LYS A 3 1.77 1.18 -9.01
N VAL A 4 0.91 1.16 -8.00
CA VAL A 4 1.17 0.42 -6.75
C VAL A 4 1.30 -1.06 -7.12
N ASP A 5 2.40 -1.67 -6.71
CA ASP A 5 2.65 -3.08 -6.92
C ASP A 5 2.18 -3.87 -5.70
N ILE A 6 1.24 -4.79 -5.90
CA ILE A 6 0.63 -5.57 -4.81
C ILE A 6 1.71 -6.39 -4.09
N ALA A 7 2.66 -6.98 -4.83
CA ALA A 7 3.74 -7.76 -4.23
C ALA A 7 4.64 -6.87 -3.34
N SER A 8 4.94 -5.66 -3.78
CA SER A 8 5.69 -4.69 -2.94
C SER A 8 4.90 -4.23 -1.71
N LEU A 9 3.58 -4.24 -1.75
CA LEU A 9 2.73 -3.86 -0.62
C LEU A 9 2.62 -4.99 0.41
N GLU A 10 2.52 -6.23 -0.05
CA GLU A 10 2.56 -7.44 0.81
C GLU A 10 3.87 -7.50 1.59
N LEU A 11 5.01 -7.27 0.93
CA LEU A 11 6.32 -7.21 1.59
C LEU A 11 6.41 -6.09 2.63
N LEU A 12 5.75 -4.95 2.40
CA LEU A 12 5.71 -3.85 3.36
C LEU A 12 4.90 -4.22 4.60
N ILE A 13 3.73 -4.83 4.41
CA ILE A 13 2.89 -5.31 5.52
C ILE A 13 3.63 -6.36 6.33
N GLU A 14 4.27 -7.32 5.66
CA GLU A 14 5.09 -8.35 6.32
C GLU A 14 6.18 -7.70 7.19
N GLU A 15 6.93 -6.73 6.64
CA GLU A 15 7.99 -6.05 7.40
C GLU A 15 7.46 -5.27 8.61
N LEU A 16 6.33 -4.56 8.44
CA LEU A 16 5.70 -3.76 9.51
C LEU A 16 5.13 -4.61 10.64
N THR A 17 4.80 -5.87 10.38
CA THR A 17 4.20 -6.79 11.35
C THR A 17 5.22 -7.69 12.06
N LYS A 18 6.51 -7.58 11.73
CA LYS A 18 7.58 -8.30 12.43
C LYS A 18 7.70 -7.82 13.88
N GLU A 19 8.08 -8.73 14.78
CA GLU A 19 8.41 -8.37 16.17
C GLU A 19 9.51 -7.30 16.26
N LYS A 20 10.45 -7.32 15.31
CA LYS A 20 11.52 -6.32 15.17
C LYS A 20 11.55 -5.80 13.74
N PRO A 21 10.77 -4.76 13.42
CA PRO A 21 10.70 -4.21 12.08
C PRO A 21 12.00 -3.55 11.66
N ASN A 22 12.46 -3.82 10.44
CA ASN A 22 13.62 -3.17 9.85
C ASN A 22 13.20 -1.83 9.21
N GLN A 23 13.46 -0.73 9.91
CA GLN A 23 13.10 0.62 9.46
C GLN A 23 13.74 1.02 8.12
N SER A 24 14.94 0.53 7.81
CA SER A 24 15.59 0.77 6.52
C SER A 24 14.84 0.08 5.38
N GLN A 25 14.37 -1.14 5.62
CA GLN A 25 13.57 -1.90 4.67
C GLN A 25 12.17 -1.28 4.50
N ILE A 26 11.51 -0.90 5.59
CA ILE A 26 10.22 -0.19 5.56
C ILE A 26 10.33 1.07 4.71
N LYS A 27 11.36 1.91 4.94
CA LYS A 27 11.56 3.14 4.17
C LYS A 27 11.68 2.87 2.66
N LYS A 28 12.43 1.84 2.27
CA LYS A 28 12.56 1.44 0.86
C LYS A 28 11.24 0.97 0.28
N LEU A 29 10.51 0.14 1.01
CA LEU A 29 9.22 -0.42 0.58
C LEU A 29 8.11 0.65 0.51
N MET A 30 8.10 1.61 1.43
CA MET A 30 7.19 2.77 1.35
C MET A 30 7.48 3.61 0.10
N ALA A 31 8.75 3.92 -0.16
CA ALA A 31 9.15 4.65 -1.36
C ALA A 31 8.82 3.89 -2.65
N ALA A 32 8.96 2.56 -2.66
CA ALA A 32 8.59 1.71 -3.79
C ALA A 32 7.08 1.78 -4.10
N ASN A 33 6.26 1.89 -3.06
CA ASN A 33 4.81 2.08 -3.16
C ASN A 33 4.38 3.55 -3.34
N GLY A 34 5.33 4.49 -3.48
CA GLY A 34 5.04 5.92 -3.65
C GLY A 34 4.47 6.60 -2.41
N MET A 35 4.75 6.06 -1.22
CA MET A 35 4.37 6.63 0.07
C MET A 35 5.53 7.41 0.67
N ASP A 36 5.21 8.53 1.32
CA ASP A 36 6.17 9.26 2.13
C ASP A 36 6.54 8.45 3.37
N TYR A 37 7.83 8.45 3.71
CA TYR A 37 8.29 7.77 4.92
C TYR A 37 7.97 8.62 6.15
N VAL A 38 7.32 8.00 7.12
CA VAL A 38 7.10 8.52 8.47
C VAL A 38 7.76 7.59 9.47
N SER A 39 8.27 8.10 10.58
CA SER A 39 8.98 7.29 11.58
C SER A 39 8.06 6.55 12.55
N ASP A 40 6.82 7.02 12.70
CA ASP A 40 5.85 6.44 13.62
C ASP A 40 5.20 5.18 13.02
N PRO A 41 5.29 4.01 13.68
CA PRO A 41 4.76 2.76 13.14
C PRO A 41 3.24 2.76 12.92
N ILE A 42 2.48 3.45 13.76
CA ILE A 42 1.01 3.54 13.63
C ILE A 42 0.66 4.35 12.39
N GLN A 43 1.38 5.46 12.14
CA GLN A 43 1.22 6.23 10.91
C GLN A 43 1.66 5.45 9.67
N GLN A 44 2.76 4.69 9.74
CA GLN A 44 3.20 3.82 8.65
C GLN A 44 2.08 2.83 8.26
N MET A 45 1.47 2.16 9.24
CA MET A 45 0.35 1.24 9.00
C MET A 45 -0.90 1.97 8.48
N SER A 46 -1.20 3.17 9.00
CA SER A 46 -2.34 3.97 8.55
C SER A 46 -2.23 4.35 7.07
N LEU A 47 -1.03 4.72 6.61
CA LEU A 47 -0.75 5.01 5.19
C LEU A 47 -0.95 3.78 4.31
N VAL A 48 -0.48 2.60 4.78
CA VAL A 48 -0.67 1.33 4.07
C VAL A 48 -2.17 0.98 3.94
N LEU A 49 -2.94 1.11 5.02
CA LEU A 49 -4.40 0.87 5.01
C LEU A 49 -5.12 1.84 4.05
N ALA A 50 -4.75 3.12 4.06
CA ALA A 50 -5.32 4.13 3.16
C ALA A 50 -5.03 3.79 1.69
N LEU A 51 -3.81 3.33 1.38
CA LEU A 51 -3.43 2.91 0.03
C LEU A 51 -4.24 1.71 -0.44
N MET A 52 -4.42 0.69 0.41
CA MET A 52 -5.24 -0.48 0.10
C MET A 52 -6.71 -0.13 -0.13
N SER A 53 -7.27 0.75 0.70
CA SER A 53 -8.64 1.24 0.53
C SER A 53 -8.81 1.92 -0.82
N LYS A 54 -7.88 2.83 -1.18
CA LYS A 54 -7.88 3.51 -2.47
C LYS A 54 -7.80 2.51 -3.64
N MET A 55 -6.91 1.52 -3.57
CA MET A 55 -6.80 0.49 -4.60
C MET A 55 -8.09 -0.32 -4.76
N THR A 56 -8.73 -0.67 -3.63
CA THR A 56 -9.98 -1.42 -3.61
C THR A 56 -11.10 -0.64 -4.29
N SER A 57 -11.26 0.66 -3.96
CA SER A 57 -12.23 1.53 -4.63
C SER A 57 -12.00 1.61 -6.14
N HIS A 58 -10.75 1.76 -6.58
CA HIS A 58 -10.43 1.82 -8.02
C HIS A 58 -10.76 0.50 -8.74
N LEU A 59 -10.61 -0.64 -8.07
CA LEU A 59 -10.96 -1.95 -8.63
C LEU A 59 -12.47 -2.14 -8.75
N ILE A 60 -13.25 -1.65 -7.77
CA ILE A 60 -14.71 -1.69 -7.80
C ILE A 60 -15.24 -0.79 -8.91
N GLU A 61 -14.82 0.47 -8.97
CA GLU A 61 -15.24 1.42 -10.02
C GLU A 61 -14.90 0.90 -11.44
N LYS A 62 -13.74 0.26 -11.60
CA LYS A 62 -13.35 -0.34 -12.88
C LYS A 62 -14.23 -1.52 -13.26
N LYS A 63 -14.71 -2.31 -12.30
CA LYS A 63 -15.64 -3.42 -12.55
C LYS A 63 -17.03 -2.88 -12.93
N GLU A 64 -17.53 -1.87 -12.25
CA GLU A 64 -18.83 -1.24 -12.53
C GLU A 64 -18.85 -0.64 -13.94
N LYS A 65 -17.85 0.18 -14.30
CA LYS A 65 -17.73 0.75 -15.66
C LYS A 65 -17.62 -0.30 -16.76
N LYS A 66 -17.06 -1.48 -16.46
CA LYS A 66 -16.97 -2.60 -17.41
C LYS A 66 -18.31 -3.32 -17.56
N ALA A 67 -19.12 -3.38 -16.51
CA ALA A 67 -20.45 -4.00 -16.54
C ALA A 67 -21.48 -3.14 -17.29
N GLU A 68 -21.38 -1.81 -17.22
CA GLU A 68 -22.25 -0.88 -17.96
C GLU A 68 -22.00 -0.85 -19.48
N LEU A 69 -20.85 -1.38 -19.94
CA LEU A 69 -20.45 -1.42 -21.35
C LEU A 69 -20.78 -2.77 -22.04
N LEU A 70 -21.47 -3.67 -21.35
CA LEU A 70 -21.92 -4.99 -21.84
C LEU A 70 -23.45 -5.04 -21.89
#